data_AF-A0A432L8K1-F1
#
_entry.id   AF-A0A432L8K1-F1
#
_cell.length_a   1.000
_cell.length_b   1.000
_cell.length_c   1.000
_cell.angle_alpha   90.00
_cell.angle_beta   90.00
_cell.angle_gamma   90.00
#
_symmetry.space_group_name_H-M   'P 1'
#
loop_
_entity.id
_entity.type
_entity.pdbx_description
1 polymer ?
#
loop_
_entity_poly.entity_id
_entity_poly.type
_entity_poly.pdbx_seq_one_letter_code
_entity_poly.pdbx_strand_id
1 'polypeptide(L)'
;MKRIFAIGIIFVIVVYLIFFGDFSQFNQEQQEFKAFIEDLDDTFFQLSEDSFHHFNEVVDALDNQTFTQWYFSEGGREENITLQGKIEDAQEDLLLEELHYEPALLLKDNIIEQLILFDDTFNLLYNSPSNKEDTDFSQLKLNFTKKVDELTILGEKMEEIIEQYGEK
;
A
#
# COMPACT_ATOMS: atom_id res chain seq x y z
N MET A 1 -12.88 54.45 -38.73
CA MET A 1 -13.19 53.82 -37.43
C MET A 1 -13.00 52.31 -37.54
N LYS A 2 -11.82 51.79 -37.21
CA LYS A 2 -11.47 50.35 -37.33
C LYS A 2 -10.70 49.86 -36.09
N ARG A 3 -11.22 50.12 -34.89
CA ARG A 3 -10.59 49.73 -33.61
C ARG A 3 -11.62 49.41 -32.53
N ILE A 4 -12.50 48.43 -32.76
CA ILE A 4 -13.39 47.93 -31.69
C ILE A 4 -13.52 46.39 -31.67
N PHE A 5 -13.10 45.66 -32.71
CA PHE A 5 -13.29 44.19 -32.77
C PHE A 5 -12.20 43.32 -32.13
N ALA A 6 -11.17 43.90 -31.49
CA ALA A 6 -10.03 43.12 -30.98
C ALA A 6 -10.12 42.73 -29.49
N ILE A 7 -11.02 43.33 -28.71
CA ILE A 7 -11.05 43.12 -27.25
C ILE A 7 -12.00 41.96 -26.85
N GLY A 8 -13.02 41.67 -27.66
CA GLY A 8 -13.97 40.58 -27.38
C GLY A 8 -13.45 39.16 -27.65
N ILE A 9 -12.54 39.00 -28.61
CA ILE A 9 -12.01 37.67 -29.01
C ILE A 9 -10.91 37.21 -28.04
N ILE A 10 -10.11 38.13 -27.49
CA ILE A 10 -9.04 37.81 -26.55
C ILE A 10 -9.62 37.33 -25.20
N PHE A 11 -10.74 37.92 -24.74
CA PHE A 11 -11.37 37.49 -23.49
C PHE A 11 -11.98 36.09 -23.58
N VAL A 12 -12.51 35.70 -24.73
CA VAL A 12 -13.06 34.34 -24.95
C VAL A 12 -11.94 33.31 -25.01
N ILE A 13 -10.80 33.61 -25.64
CA ILE A 13 -9.66 32.67 -25.71
C ILE A 13 -8.96 32.51 -24.35
N VAL A 14 -8.82 33.59 -23.57
CA VAL A 14 -8.24 33.53 -22.22
C VAL A 14 -9.16 32.79 -21.24
N VAL A 15 -10.48 32.98 -21.32
CA VAL A 15 -11.45 32.20 -20.53
C VAL A 15 -11.49 30.74 -21.00
N TYR A 16 -11.39 30.45 -22.31
CA TYR A 16 -11.33 29.07 -22.79
C TYR A 16 -10.06 28.33 -22.33
N LEU A 17 -8.90 29.00 -22.27
CA LEU A 17 -7.65 28.41 -21.77
C LEU A 17 -7.64 28.23 -20.23
N ILE A 18 -8.30 29.12 -19.48
CA ILE A 18 -8.42 29.01 -18.02
C ILE A 18 -9.46 27.94 -17.61
N PHE A 19 -10.51 27.71 -18.41
CA PHE A 19 -11.52 26.70 -18.11
C PHE A 19 -11.25 25.31 -18.73
N PHE A 20 -10.44 25.18 -19.79
CA PHE A 20 -10.08 23.86 -20.38
C PHE A 20 -8.70 23.33 -19.97
N GLY A 21 -7.82 24.14 -19.40
CA GLY A 21 -6.53 23.65 -18.87
C GLY A 21 -6.74 22.64 -17.74
N ASP A 22 -7.52 23.04 -16.72
CA ASP A 22 -7.84 22.21 -15.55
C ASP A 22 -8.70 20.98 -15.90
N PHE A 23 -9.60 21.07 -16.87
CA PHE A 23 -10.47 19.93 -17.21
C PHE A 23 -9.71 18.80 -17.91
N SER A 24 -8.66 19.13 -18.68
CA SER A 24 -7.81 18.11 -19.33
C SER A 24 -6.85 17.45 -18.34
N GLN A 25 -6.29 18.21 -17.39
CA GLN A 25 -5.40 17.69 -16.35
C GLN A 25 -6.16 16.89 -15.30
N PHE A 26 -7.33 17.35 -14.86
CA PHE A 26 -8.17 16.61 -13.91
C PHE A 26 -8.57 15.24 -14.47
N ASN A 27 -8.86 15.17 -15.77
CA ASN A 27 -9.20 13.92 -16.42
C ASN A 27 -7.99 12.99 -16.59
N GLN A 28 -6.76 13.53 -16.67
CA GLN A 28 -5.52 12.76 -16.71
C GLN A 28 -5.10 12.26 -15.32
N GLU A 29 -5.21 13.09 -14.29
CA GLU A 29 -4.98 12.74 -12.90
C GLU A 29 -5.89 11.60 -12.44
N GLN A 30 -7.19 11.69 -12.74
CA GLN A 30 -8.16 10.63 -12.45
C GLN A 30 -7.89 9.34 -13.24
N GLN A 31 -7.41 9.46 -14.48
CA GLN A 31 -7.05 8.29 -15.30
C GLN A 31 -5.79 7.60 -14.78
N GLU A 32 -4.74 8.34 -14.45
CA GLU A 32 -3.52 7.78 -13.85
C GLU A 32 -3.84 7.13 -12.50
N PHE A 33 -4.63 7.79 -11.66
CA PHE A 33 -5.02 7.24 -10.35
C PHE A 33 -5.81 5.94 -10.49
N LYS A 34 -6.79 5.87 -11.40
CA LYS A 34 -7.57 4.65 -11.63
C LYS A 34 -6.74 3.53 -12.25
N ALA A 35 -5.90 3.84 -13.24
CA ALA A 35 -4.99 2.87 -13.83
C ALA A 35 -4.05 2.30 -12.76
N PHE A 36 -3.49 3.16 -11.92
CA PHE A 36 -2.62 2.73 -10.84
C PHE A 36 -3.35 1.84 -9.81
N ILE A 37 -4.60 2.15 -9.43
CA ILE A 37 -5.41 1.24 -8.59
C ILE A 37 -5.65 -0.11 -9.27
N GLU A 38 -5.98 -0.12 -10.57
CA GLU A 38 -6.19 -1.36 -11.32
C GLU A 38 -4.90 -2.23 -11.35
N ASP A 39 -3.73 -1.61 -11.49
CA ASP A 39 -2.44 -2.31 -11.43
C ASP A 39 -2.12 -2.86 -10.02
N LEU A 40 -2.65 -2.22 -8.96
CA LEU A 40 -2.47 -2.64 -7.57
C LEU A 40 -3.35 -3.85 -7.19
N ASP A 41 -4.50 -4.06 -7.84
CA ASP A 41 -5.37 -5.24 -7.63
C ASP A 41 -4.61 -6.55 -7.90
N ASP A 42 -3.82 -6.59 -8.96
CA ASP A 42 -3.07 -7.78 -9.37
C ASP A 42 -1.73 -7.95 -8.63
N THR A 43 -1.28 -6.93 -7.88
CA THR A 43 0.03 -6.91 -7.24
C THR A 43 -0.07 -6.77 -5.73
N PHE A 44 -0.44 -5.58 -5.25
CA PHE A 44 -0.38 -5.21 -3.84
C PHE A 44 -1.56 -5.72 -3.02
N PHE A 45 -2.80 -5.59 -3.51
CA PHE A 45 -3.97 -5.90 -2.68
C PHE A 45 -4.07 -7.39 -2.35
N GLN A 46 -3.79 -8.26 -3.32
CA GLN A 46 -3.69 -9.70 -3.07
C GLN A 46 -2.57 -10.03 -2.08
N LEU A 47 -1.38 -9.41 -2.22
CA LEU A 47 -0.28 -9.60 -1.30
C LEU A 47 -0.63 -9.15 0.13
N SER A 48 -1.33 -8.03 0.26
CA SER A 48 -1.80 -7.51 1.53
C SER A 48 -2.78 -8.50 2.20
N GLU A 49 -3.75 -9.01 1.45
CA GLU A 49 -4.70 -10.03 1.94
C GLU A 49 -3.97 -11.30 2.41
N ASP A 50 -3.09 -11.85 1.58
CA ASP A 50 -2.27 -13.03 1.92
C ASP A 50 -1.45 -12.77 3.21
N SER A 51 -0.87 -11.57 3.34
CA SER A 51 -0.04 -11.19 4.49
C SER A 51 -0.85 -11.08 5.77
N PHE A 52 -2.02 -10.43 5.73
CA PHE A 52 -2.91 -10.35 6.89
C PHE A 52 -3.50 -11.71 7.27
N HIS A 53 -3.75 -12.59 6.31
CA HIS A 53 -4.12 -13.97 6.60
C HIS A 53 -3.04 -14.68 7.42
N HIS A 54 -1.79 -14.66 6.94
CA HIS A 54 -0.65 -15.23 7.65
C HIS A 54 -0.48 -14.61 9.05
N PHE A 55 -0.67 -13.28 9.18
CA PHE A 55 -0.58 -12.61 10.47
C PHE A 55 -1.67 -13.05 11.46
N ASN A 56 -2.88 -13.34 10.99
CA ASN A 56 -3.92 -13.91 11.84
C ASN A 56 -3.53 -15.31 12.33
N GLU A 57 -2.93 -16.14 11.48
CA GLU A 57 -2.42 -17.46 11.91
C GLU A 57 -1.32 -17.33 12.96
N VAL A 58 -0.42 -16.34 12.81
CA VAL A 58 0.60 -16.02 13.82
C VAL A 58 -0.04 -15.66 15.16
N VAL A 59 -1.05 -14.79 15.17
CA VAL A 59 -1.78 -14.41 16.40
C VAL A 59 -2.38 -15.65 17.05
N ASP A 60 -3.10 -16.47 16.29
CA ASP A 60 -3.73 -17.69 16.78
C ASP A 60 -2.70 -18.66 17.35
N ALA A 61 -1.56 -18.82 16.68
CA ALA A 61 -0.50 -19.72 17.15
C ALA A 61 0.20 -19.20 18.42
N LEU A 62 0.38 -17.87 18.54
CA LEU A 62 0.93 -17.25 19.75
C LEU A 62 -0.03 -17.38 20.93
N ASP A 63 -1.34 -17.20 20.70
CA ASP A 63 -2.37 -17.28 21.74
C ASP A 63 -2.60 -18.71 22.24
N ASN A 64 -2.52 -19.68 21.34
CA ASN A 64 -2.66 -21.09 21.67
C ASN A 64 -1.35 -21.75 22.15
N GLN A 65 -0.26 -20.99 22.25
CA GLN A 65 1.08 -21.48 22.62
C GLN A 65 1.59 -22.58 21.66
N THR A 66 1.17 -22.54 20.41
CA THR A 66 1.55 -23.48 19.35
C THR A 66 2.52 -22.87 18.33
N PHE A 67 2.90 -21.59 18.46
CA PHE A 67 3.76 -20.87 17.52
C PHE A 67 5.02 -21.65 17.11
N THR A 68 5.77 -22.22 18.06
CA THR A 68 6.96 -23.00 17.74
C THR A 68 6.66 -24.17 16.79
N GLN A 69 5.60 -24.92 17.08
CA GLN A 69 5.23 -26.08 16.30
C GLN A 69 4.72 -25.67 14.91
N TRP A 70 3.78 -24.73 14.86
CA TRP A 70 3.22 -24.24 13.61
C TRP A 70 4.31 -23.62 12.71
N TYR A 71 5.09 -22.69 13.27
CA TYR A 71 6.07 -21.92 12.52
C TYR A 71 7.26 -22.77 12.05
N PHE A 72 7.85 -23.60 12.93
CA PHE A 72 9.07 -24.33 12.59
C PHE A 72 8.84 -25.74 12.04
N SER A 73 7.63 -26.30 12.15
CA SER A 73 7.36 -27.69 11.76
C SER A 73 6.20 -27.87 10.80
N GLU A 74 5.27 -26.90 10.68
CA GLU A 74 4.02 -27.08 9.94
C GLU A 74 3.87 -26.15 8.72
N GLY A 75 4.94 -25.43 8.34
CA GLY A 75 4.97 -24.63 7.13
C GLY A 75 4.89 -23.13 7.34
N GLY A 76 4.65 -22.64 8.57
CA GLY A 76 4.51 -21.21 8.82
C GLY A 76 5.77 -20.40 8.46
N ARG A 77 6.97 -20.95 8.68
CA ARG A 77 8.21 -20.29 8.30
C ARG A 77 8.41 -20.28 6.79
N GLU A 78 8.08 -21.36 6.09
CA GLU A 78 8.17 -21.43 4.63
C GLU A 78 7.22 -20.42 3.96
N GLU A 79 6.01 -20.28 4.49
CA GLU A 79 5.05 -19.26 4.04
C GLU A 79 5.57 -17.85 4.30
N ASN A 80 6.10 -17.58 5.51
CA ASN A 80 6.71 -16.29 5.85
C ASN A 80 7.82 -15.90 4.85
N ILE A 81 8.70 -16.83 4.49
CA ILE A 81 9.77 -16.58 3.52
C ILE A 81 9.19 -16.32 2.13
N THR A 82 8.13 -17.05 1.74
CA THR A 82 7.47 -16.85 0.45
C THR A 82 6.85 -15.45 0.36
N LEU A 83 6.18 -15.00 1.41
CA LEU A 83 5.58 -13.67 1.48
C LEU A 83 6.64 -12.56 1.49
N GLN A 84 7.77 -12.75 2.18
CA GLN A 84 8.92 -11.84 2.09
C GLN A 84 9.40 -11.65 0.65
N GLY A 85 9.56 -12.74 -0.11
CA GLY A 85 9.96 -12.65 -1.51
C GLY A 85 8.96 -11.86 -2.35
N LYS A 86 7.65 -12.09 -2.17
CA LYS A 86 6.60 -11.31 -2.86
C LYS A 86 6.63 -9.83 -2.50
N ILE A 87 6.98 -9.48 -1.25
CA ILE A 87 7.10 -8.09 -0.81
C ILE A 87 8.30 -7.42 -1.47
N GLU A 88 9.44 -8.09 -1.54
CA GLU A 88 10.62 -7.59 -2.25
C GLU A 88 10.28 -7.33 -3.73
N ASP A 89 9.63 -8.29 -4.40
CA ASP A 89 9.20 -8.12 -5.80
C ASP A 89 8.23 -6.94 -5.96
N ALA A 90 7.22 -6.82 -5.09
CA ALA A 90 6.26 -5.72 -5.13
C ALA A 90 6.91 -4.35 -4.86
N GLN A 91 7.93 -4.29 -3.98
CA GLN A 91 8.69 -3.06 -3.76
C GLN A 91 9.47 -2.66 -5.01
N GLU A 92 10.12 -3.61 -5.69
CA GLU A 92 10.85 -3.35 -6.93
C GLU A 92 9.92 -2.85 -8.04
N ASP A 93 8.81 -3.54 -8.27
CA ASP A 93 7.81 -3.16 -9.27
C ASP A 93 7.24 -1.77 -9.00
N LEU A 94 6.86 -1.51 -7.74
CA LEU A 94 6.30 -0.23 -7.35
C LEU A 94 7.30 0.91 -7.50
N LEU A 95 8.59 0.70 -7.24
CA LEU A 95 9.63 1.72 -7.45
C LEU A 95 9.81 2.10 -8.92
N LEU A 96 9.60 1.14 -9.84
CA LEU A 96 9.70 1.36 -11.27
C LEU A 96 8.49 2.08 -11.87
N GLU A 97 7.34 2.09 -11.17
CA GLU A 97 6.12 2.75 -11.65
C GLU A 97 6.28 4.28 -11.72
N GLU A 98 6.16 4.86 -12.92
CA GLU A 98 6.35 6.30 -13.14
C GLU A 98 5.00 7.04 -13.05
N LEU A 99 4.71 7.56 -11.86
CA LEU A 99 3.52 8.37 -11.58
C LEU A 99 3.84 9.86 -11.62
N HIS A 100 2.89 10.67 -12.11
CA HIS A 100 3.08 12.09 -12.37
C HIS A 100 2.19 12.98 -11.52
N TYR A 101 1.03 12.48 -11.11
CA TYR A 101 0.02 13.27 -10.41
C TYR A 101 -0.03 12.97 -8.91
N GLU A 102 -0.32 14.02 -8.14
CA GLU A 102 -0.28 14.01 -6.67
C GLU A 102 -1.09 12.87 -6.03
N PRO A 103 -2.32 12.54 -6.45
CA PRO A 103 -3.08 11.45 -5.81
C PRO A 103 -2.41 10.09 -5.95
N ALA A 104 -1.89 9.79 -7.14
CA ALA A 104 -1.25 8.52 -7.44
C ALA A 104 0.09 8.42 -6.67
N LEU A 105 0.83 9.53 -6.58
CA LEU A 105 2.03 9.63 -5.75
C LEU A 105 1.73 9.44 -4.26
N LEU A 106 0.67 10.05 -3.73
CA LEU A 106 0.25 9.87 -2.33
C LEU A 106 -0.11 8.42 -2.01
N LEU A 107 -0.84 7.75 -2.91
CA LEU A 107 -1.18 6.34 -2.77
C LEU A 107 0.09 5.47 -2.84
N LYS A 108 0.98 5.72 -3.81
CA LYS A 108 2.25 5.01 -3.94
C LYS A 108 3.11 5.15 -2.69
N ASP A 109 3.25 6.36 -2.14
CA ASP A 109 4.02 6.60 -0.91
C ASP A 109 3.45 5.82 0.27
N ASN A 110 2.12 5.80 0.44
CA ASN A 110 1.47 5.02 1.48
C ASN A 110 1.68 3.50 1.30
N ILE A 111 1.65 2.99 0.07
CA ILE A 111 1.89 1.57 -0.22
C ILE A 111 3.36 1.21 0.02
N ILE A 112 4.31 2.08 -0.32
CA ILE A 112 5.72 1.88 0.02
C ILE A 112 5.90 1.80 1.54
N GLU A 113 5.26 2.68 2.31
CA GLU A 113 5.26 2.62 3.78
C GLU A 113 4.72 1.27 4.28
N GLN A 114 3.62 0.78 3.69
CA GLN A 114 3.05 -0.53 4.04
C GLN A 114 3.99 -1.69 3.71
N LEU A 115 4.57 -1.71 2.50
CA LEU A 115 5.51 -2.76 2.07
C LEU A 115 6.75 -2.82 2.94
N ILE A 116 7.30 -1.68 3.35
CA ILE A 116 8.41 -1.61 4.31
C ILE A 116 7.99 -2.23 5.63
N LEU A 117 6.80 -1.87 6.14
CA LEU A 117 6.32 -2.37 7.42
C LEU A 117 5.94 -3.86 7.38
N PHE A 118 5.42 -4.35 6.26
CA PHE A 118 5.24 -5.78 6.02
C PHE A 118 6.58 -6.51 6.12
N ASP A 119 7.60 -6.10 5.36
CA ASP A 119 8.94 -6.70 5.41
C ASP A 119 9.50 -6.73 6.84
N ASP A 120 9.43 -5.60 7.53
CA ASP A 120 9.83 -5.46 8.93
C ASP A 120 9.09 -6.45 9.87
N THR A 121 7.81 -6.71 9.60
CA THR A 121 6.96 -7.60 10.39
C THR A 121 7.31 -9.07 10.11
N PHE A 122 7.48 -9.44 8.85
CA PHE A 122 7.95 -10.78 8.49
C PHE A 122 9.39 -11.03 8.98
N ASN A 123 10.26 -10.02 8.97
CA ASN A 123 11.61 -10.12 9.50
C ASN A 123 11.63 -10.29 11.02
N LEU A 124 10.70 -9.66 11.75
CA LEU A 124 10.51 -9.94 13.17
C LEU A 124 10.20 -11.42 13.41
N LEU A 125 9.29 -12.00 12.61
CA LEU A 125 8.92 -13.41 12.71
C LEU A 125 10.07 -14.34 12.33
N TYR A 126 10.77 -14.07 11.22
CA TYR A 126 11.91 -14.86 10.76
C TYR A 126 13.02 -14.96 11.81
N ASN A 127 13.25 -13.86 12.54
CA ASN A 127 14.26 -13.77 13.60
C ASN A 127 13.75 -14.23 14.97
N SER A 128 12.56 -14.84 15.04
CA SER A 128 12.01 -15.35 16.30
C SER A 128 12.92 -16.42 16.91
N PRO A 129 13.07 -16.44 18.25
CA PRO A 129 13.90 -17.43 18.93
C PRO A 129 13.44 -18.86 18.62
N SER A 130 14.39 -19.73 18.24
CA SER A 130 14.10 -21.11 17.85
C SER A 130 13.83 -22.03 19.04
N ASN A 131 12.75 -22.79 18.93
CA ASN A 131 12.42 -24.09 19.55
C ASN A 131 13.11 -24.46 20.88
N LYS A 132 12.83 -23.71 21.95
CA LYS A 132 12.91 -24.26 23.32
C LYS A 132 11.50 -24.33 23.88
N GLU A 133 11.17 -25.45 24.52
CA GLU A 133 9.84 -25.72 25.13
C GLU A 133 9.38 -24.64 26.12
N ASP A 134 10.30 -23.81 26.64
CA ASP A 134 10.03 -22.71 27.58
C ASP A 134 10.25 -21.30 27.01
N THR A 135 10.20 -21.13 25.68
CA THR A 135 10.42 -19.81 25.07
C THR A 135 9.25 -18.88 25.36
N ASP A 136 9.49 -17.83 26.13
CA ASP A 136 8.52 -16.76 26.35
C ASP A 136 8.40 -15.88 25.09
N PHE A 137 7.28 -16.02 24.38
CA PHE A 137 6.96 -15.23 23.19
C PHE A 137 6.22 -13.92 23.50
N SER A 138 6.08 -13.51 24.77
CA SER A 138 5.35 -12.29 25.13
C SER A 138 5.91 -11.04 24.44
N GLN A 139 7.24 -10.93 24.35
CA GLN A 139 7.88 -9.79 23.67
C GLN A 139 7.69 -9.86 22.14
N LEU A 140 7.76 -11.05 21.56
CA LEU A 140 7.48 -11.26 20.13
C LEU A 140 6.04 -10.83 19.83
N LYS A 141 5.07 -11.35 20.59
CA LYS A 141 3.66 -11.01 20.47
C LYS A 141 3.44 -9.51 20.59
N LEU A 142 4.00 -8.86 21.60
CA LEU A 142 3.86 -7.41 21.78
C LEU A 142 4.40 -6.61 20.57
N ASN A 143 5.60 -6.94 20.11
CA ASN A 143 6.22 -6.24 18.97
C ASN A 143 5.46 -6.51 17.67
N PHE A 144 4.99 -7.74 17.49
CA PHE A 144 4.23 -8.17 16.33
C PHE A 144 2.89 -7.45 16.26
N THR A 145 2.11 -7.47 17.34
CA THR A 145 0.82 -6.76 17.42
C THR A 145 1.00 -5.27 17.14
N LYS A 146 2.03 -4.63 17.70
CA LYS A 146 2.30 -3.20 17.43
C LYS A 146 2.50 -2.91 15.94
N LYS A 147 3.22 -3.77 15.22
CA LYS A 147 3.46 -3.61 13.79
C LYS A 147 2.20 -3.86 12.96
N VAL A 148 1.39 -4.86 13.34
CA VAL A 148 0.08 -5.11 12.70
C VAL A 148 -0.89 -3.94 12.92
N ASP A 149 -0.89 -3.34 14.11
CA ASP A 149 -1.69 -2.13 14.39
C ASP A 149 -1.23 -0.95 13.50
N GLU A 150 0.09 -0.76 13.33
CA GLU A 150 0.64 0.26 12.43
C GLU A 150 0.26 -0.01 10.96
N LEU A 151 0.26 -1.26 10.50
CA LEU A 151 -0.22 -1.64 9.16
C LEU A 151 -1.72 -1.35 8.99
N THR A 152 -2.52 -1.59 10.03
CA THR A 152 -3.96 -1.30 10.01
C THR A 152 -4.20 0.20 9.83
N ILE A 153 -3.46 1.06 10.54
CA ILE A 153 -3.53 2.52 10.40
C ILE A 153 -3.14 2.97 8.98
N LEU A 154 -2.11 2.34 8.38
CA LEU A 154 -1.74 2.65 7.00
C LEU A 154 -2.79 2.18 5.99
N GLY A 155 -3.47 1.07 6.26
CA GLY A 155 -4.61 0.59 5.48
C GLY A 155 -5.81 1.55 5.53
N GLU A 156 -6.15 2.07 6.71
CA GLU A 156 -7.18 3.11 6.86
C GLU A 156 -6.83 4.37 6.06
N LYS A 157 -5.58 4.83 6.14
CA LYS A 157 -5.08 5.96 5.33
C LYS A 157 -5.18 5.69 3.83
N MET A 158 -4.93 4.46 3.40
CA MET A 158 -5.06 4.06 2.00
C MET A 158 -6.52 4.15 1.53
N GLU A 159 -7.46 3.65 2.33
CA GLU A 159 -8.90 3.72 2.06
C GLU A 159 -9.34 5.19 1.94
N GLU A 160 -8.91 6.07 2.86
CA GLU A 160 -9.19 7.51 2.79
C GLU A 160 -8.66 8.16 1.50
N ILE A 161 -7.45 7.80 1.04
CA ILE A 161 -6.89 8.29 -0.24
C ILE A 161 -7.74 7.80 -1.40
N ILE A 162 -8.09 6.51 -1.43
CA ILE A 162 -8.91 5.92 -2.50
C ILE A 162 -10.30 6.55 -2.54
N GLU A 163 -10.97 6.76 -1.40
CA GLU A 163 -12.27 7.41 -1.34
C GLU A 163 -12.21 8.87 -1.81
N GLN A 164 -11.19 9.62 -1.37
CA GLN A 164 -11.05 11.04 -1.69
C GLN A 164 -10.83 11.29 -3.19
N TYR A 165 -10.09 10.40 -3.85
CA TYR A 165 -9.63 10.58 -5.23
C TYR A 165 -10.23 9.60 -6.23
N GLY A 166 -10.85 8.51 -5.81
CA GLY A 166 -11.46 7.49 -6.69
C GLY A 166 -12.91 7.79 -7.11
N GLU A 167 -13.67 8.54 -6.31
CA GLU A 167 -15.10 8.83 -6.54
C GLU A 167 -15.43 10.16 -7.25
N LYS A 168 -14.49 10.78 -8.00
CA LYS A 168 -14.80 12.03 -8.75
C LYS A 168 -14.92 11.85 -10.27
#